data_AF-A0A9V1EDH0-F1
#
_entry.id   AF-A0A9V1EDH0-F1
#
_cell.length_a   1.000
_cell.length_b   1.000
_cell.length_c   1.000
_cell.angle_alpha   90.00
_cell.angle_beta   90.00
_cell.angle_gamma   90.00
#
_symmetry.space_group_name_H-M   'P 1'
#
loop_
_entity.id
_entity.type
_entity.pdbx_description
1 polymer ?
#
loop_
_entity_poly.entity_id
_entity_poly.type
_entity_poly.pdbx_seq_one_letter_code
_entity_poly.pdbx_strand_id
1 'polypeptide(L)'
;MAEIIQERIEDRLPELEQLERIGLFSHAEIKAIIKKASDLEYKIQRRALFKEDFINYVQYEINLLELIQRRRTRIGYSFKKDEIENSIVHRVQGVFRRASAKWKDDVQLWLSYIVFCKKWATKAQLSKVFSAMLAIHSNKPALWIMAAKWEMEDRLSSESARQLFLRALRFHPECPKLYQEYFRMELMHTEKLRKEKEEFEKAKMDVGNLDYPEEILKGELARIIYKNSVNIIKGAEFHVSLLTIAQLFDFAKDLQREIYDEADASELLFSLQALHTDDPLTWDYVARRELEIESQPGGEQPATKQARAVEVGRKEERCCAVYEEAVKTLPTEAMWKCYITFCLERFTKKTSSQFLREKRLERTMMAFRKAHELRLLPEFQYKQWIELLLHHNFLKEALEVAVAGTESFRDSVTMWQMKLQVLIDSESPDVAVLFEEAFAHLKAQICLPLWISWAEWSEGAKSQEDTEAIFKKALSAVKGADSVTLKDKYLDWAYRSGGYKKARAVFKSLQESRPFSVDFFRKIIQFEKEQESCKMVNLREYYERALREFGSVDSDLWMDYIKEELNHPLGRPENCGQIYWRAMKMLQGESAEAFVAKHAMHQAGHL
;
A
#
# COMPACT_ATOMS: atom_id res chain seq x y z
N MET A 1 46.84 24.79 -4.62
CA MET A 1 46.11 23.66 -3.99
C MET A 1 46.49 23.56 -2.51
N ALA A 2 47.78 23.42 -2.18
CA ALA A 2 48.22 23.40 -0.77
C ALA A 2 47.91 24.72 -0.01
N GLU A 3 48.12 25.89 -0.64
CA GLU A 3 47.81 27.20 -0.03
C GLU A 3 46.33 27.37 0.34
N ILE A 4 45.41 26.95 -0.54
CA ILE A 4 43.95 27.01 -0.30
C ILE A 4 43.51 26.05 0.83
N ILE A 5 44.19 24.91 0.96
CA ILE A 5 43.94 23.96 2.07
C ILE A 5 44.43 24.58 3.37
N GLN A 6 45.60 25.19 3.35
CA GLN A 6 46.22 25.83 4.51
C GLN A 6 45.37 26.99 5.03
N GLU A 7 44.92 27.89 4.16
CA GLU A 7 44.02 28.99 4.47
C GLU A 7 42.71 28.48 5.14
N ARG A 8 42.10 27.42 4.59
CA ARG A 8 40.88 26.84 5.17
C ARG A 8 41.10 26.15 6.51
N ILE A 9 42.29 25.64 6.76
CA ILE A 9 42.62 25.08 8.07
C ILE A 9 42.82 26.23 9.06
N GLU A 10 43.46 27.32 8.64
CA GLU A 10 43.66 28.53 9.42
C GLU A 10 42.32 29.18 9.83
N ASP A 11 41.34 29.22 8.92
CA ASP A 11 39.98 29.68 9.21
C ASP A 11 39.28 28.87 10.32
N ARG A 12 39.71 27.62 10.58
CA ARG A 12 39.14 26.75 11.63
C ARG A 12 39.78 26.97 12.99
N LEU A 13 40.99 27.53 13.04
CA LEU A 13 41.76 27.67 14.28
C LEU A 13 41.03 28.51 15.34
N PRO A 14 40.43 29.68 15.02
CA PRO A 14 39.75 30.49 16.02
C PRO A 14 38.59 29.76 16.71
N GLU A 15 37.83 28.97 15.94
CA GLU A 15 36.71 28.16 16.44
C GLU A 15 37.19 27.00 17.33
N LEU A 16 38.23 26.29 16.88
CA LEU A 16 38.77 25.13 17.59
C LEU A 16 39.47 25.53 18.89
N GLU A 17 40.21 26.65 18.90
CA GLU A 17 40.79 27.22 20.13
C GLU A 17 39.70 27.62 21.12
N GLN A 18 38.58 28.18 20.65
CA GLN A 18 37.46 28.49 21.51
C GLN A 18 36.81 27.23 22.09
N LEU A 19 36.68 26.15 21.30
CA LEU A 19 36.20 24.85 21.78
C LEU A 19 37.12 24.24 22.86
N GLU A 20 38.43 24.48 22.77
CA GLU A 20 39.42 24.12 23.80
C GLU A 20 39.24 24.94 25.08
N ARG A 21 39.17 26.27 24.95
CA ARG A 21 39.05 27.21 26.07
C ARG A 21 37.76 26.99 26.87
N ILE A 22 36.69 26.58 26.18
CA ILE A 22 35.40 26.26 26.80
C ILE A 22 35.42 24.85 27.46
N GLY A 23 36.48 24.06 27.22
CA GLY A 23 36.62 22.71 27.77
C GLY A 23 35.68 21.69 27.12
N LEU A 24 35.12 22.01 25.94
CA LEU A 24 34.27 21.07 25.20
C LEU A 24 35.08 19.97 24.53
N PHE A 25 36.33 20.27 24.15
CA PHE A 25 37.25 19.34 23.51
C PHE A 25 38.63 19.44 24.17
N SER A 26 39.33 18.30 24.20
CA SER A 26 40.73 18.26 24.61
C SER A 26 41.66 18.65 23.46
N HIS A 27 42.87 19.09 23.81
CA HIS A 27 43.92 19.40 22.83
C HIS A 27 44.19 18.24 21.84
N ALA A 28 44.16 17.00 22.33
CA ALA A 28 44.35 15.80 21.51
C ALA A 28 43.20 15.61 20.50
N GLU A 29 41.96 15.87 20.92
CA GLU A 29 40.78 15.80 20.03
C GLU A 29 40.82 16.89 18.96
N ILE A 30 41.24 18.12 19.31
CA ILE A 30 41.38 19.22 18.35
C ILE A 30 42.41 18.87 17.28
N LYS A 31 43.57 18.33 17.68
CA LYS A 31 44.59 17.86 16.72
C LYS A 31 44.04 16.77 15.80
N ALA A 32 43.23 15.85 16.31
CA ALA A 32 42.56 14.84 15.50
C ALA A 32 41.54 15.45 14.52
N ILE A 33 40.78 16.47 14.95
CA ILE A 33 39.83 17.20 14.11
C ILE A 33 40.53 17.94 12.98
N ILE A 34 41.67 18.60 13.26
CA ILE A 34 42.48 19.28 12.24
C ILE A 34 43.03 18.29 11.22
N LYS A 35 43.60 17.17 11.68
CA LYS A 35 44.13 16.12 10.79
C LYS A 35 43.04 15.59 9.87
N LYS A 36 41.90 15.20 10.43
CA LYS A 36 40.78 14.64 9.66
C LYS A 36 40.15 15.64 8.69
N ALA A 37 40.04 16.91 9.07
CA ALA A 37 39.56 17.95 8.16
C ALA A 37 40.56 18.24 7.03
N SER A 38 41.87 18.20 7.32
CA SER A 38 42.92 18.33 6.31
C SER A 38 42.79 17.22 5.26
N ASP A 39 42.68 15.96 5.71
CA ASP A 39 42.52 14.80 4.83
C ASP A 39 41.27 14.92 3.93
N LEU A 40 40.16 15.43 4.47
CA LEU A 40 38.92 15.66 3.73
C LEU A 40 39.06 16.81 2.72
N GLU A 41 39.73 17.91 3.08
CA GLU A 41 40.02 19.03 2.17
C GLU A 41 40.94 18.60 1.01
N TYR A 42 41.95 17.76 1.26
CA TYR A 42 42.77 17.17 0.20
C TYR A 42 41.93 16.32 -0.77
N LYS A 43 41.00 15.52 -0.24
CA LYS A 43 40.12 14.67 -1.07
C LYS A 43 39.19 15.48 -1.98
N ILE A 44 38.62 16.59 -1.49
CA ILE A 44 37.71 17.42 -2.30
C ILE A 44 38.42 18.45 -3.20
N GLN A 45 39.75 18.60 -3.10
CA GLN A 45 40.55 19.44 -3.99
C GLN A 45 41.33 18.65 -5.04
N ARG A 46 41.30 17.31 -4.99
CA ARG A 46 42.00 16.46 -5.94
C ARG A 46 41.50 16.66 -7.38
N ARG A 47 42.36 16.41 -8.37
CA ARG A 47 42.05 16.61 -9.80
C ARG A 47 40.85 15.80 -10.28
N ALA A 48 40.69 14.57 -9.77
CA ALA A 48 39.55 13.70 -10.05
C ALA A 48 38.56 13.73 -8.87
N LEU A 49 37.53 14.57 -8.96
CA LEU A 49 36.56 14.75 -7.89
C LEU A 49 35.50 13.65 -7.90
N PHE A 50 35.18 13.12 -6.71
CA PHE A 50 34.14 12.11 -6.52
C PHE A 50 33.06 12.67 -5.60
N LYS A 51 31.80 12.33 -5.88
CA LYS A 51 30.65 12.85 -5.15
C LYS A 51 30.66 12.38 -3.70
N GLU A 52 31.10 11.13 -3.48
CA GLU A 52 31.18 10.47 -2.19
C GLU A 52 32.10 11.23 -1.23
N ASP A 53 33.16 11.88 -1.73
CA ASP A 53 34.06 12.68 -0.88
C ASP A 53 33.35 13.90 -0.29
N PHE A 54 32.53 14.58 -1.10
CA PHE A 54 31.76 15.74 -0.65
C PHE A 54 30.69 15.32 0.36
N ILE A 55 30.01 14.20 0.10
CA ILE A 55 29.01 13.64 1.03
C ILE A 55 29.67 13.25 2.36
N ASN A 56 30.80 12.55 2.31
CA ASN A 56 31.55 12.14 3.50
C ASN A 56 32.05 13.34 4.31
N TYR A 57 32.46 14.41 3.63
CA TYR A 57 32.88 15.64 4.30
C TYR A 57 31.68 16.35 4.96
N VAL A 58 30.58 16.53 4.23
CA VAL A 58 29.34 17.08 4.81
C VAL A 58 28.91 16.27 6.04
N GLN A 59 28.89 14.94 5.93
CA GLN A 59 28.49 14.07 7.04
C GLN A 59 29.42 14.22 8.25
N TYR A 60 30.73 14.33 8.01
CA TYR A 60 31.71 14.56 9.07
C TYR A 60 31.45 15.87 9.82
N GLU A 61 31.24 16.97 9.11
CA GLU A 61 30.98 18.29 9.71
C GLU A 61 29.63 18.34 10.43
N ILE A 62 28.59 17.69 9.90
CA ILE A 62 27.30 17.53 10.60
C ILE A 62 27.49 16.74 11.91
N ASN A 63 28.23 15.64 11.87
CA ASN A 63 28.49 14.81 13.06
C ASN A 63 29.29 15.59 14.11
N LEU A 64 30.26 16.41 13.70
CA LEU A 64 31.03 17.27 14.59
C LEU A 64 30.12 18.31 15.28
N LEU A 65 29.23 18.94 14.50
CA LEU A 65 28.27 19.91 15.01
C LEU A 65 27.28 19.28 16.00
N GLU A 66 26.76 18.09 15.71
CA GLU A 66 25.91 17.34 16.65
C GLU A 66 26.64 16.93 17.92
N LEU A 67 27.93 16.56 17.82
CA LEU A 67 28.76 16.26 18.99
C LEU A 67 28.94 17.49 19.88
N ILE A 68 29.21 18.66 19.29
CA ILE A 68 29.32 19.93 20.02
C ILE A 68 28.01 20.21 20.77
N GLN A 69 26.86 20.08 20.09
CA GLN A 69 25.55 20.31 20.72
C GLN A 69 25.29 19.36 21.89
N ARG A 70 25.58 18.06 21.74
CA ARG A 70 25.43 17.07 22.83
C ARG A 70 26.36 17.35 24.02
N ARG A 71 27.59 17.82 23.77
CA ARG A 71 28.53 18.18 24.85
C ARG A 71 28.05 19.44 25.57
N ARG A 72 27.55 20.44 24.84
CA ARG A 72 26.98 21.67 25.42
C ARG A 72 25.75 21.39 26.27
N THR A 73 24.82 20.54 25.83
CA THR A 73 23.63 20.18 26.63
C THR A 73 24.01 19.45 27.91
N ARG A 74 25.01 18.55 27.86
CA ARG A 74 25.52 17.83 29.04
C ARG A 74 26.20 18.76 30.06
N ILE A 75 26.93 19.76 29.61
CA ILE A 75 27.68 20.69 30.47
C ILE A 75 26.80 21.88 30.92
N GLY A 76 25.71 22.18 30.22
CA GLY A 76 24.81 23.29 30.52
C GLY A 76 25.40 24.66 30.19
N TYR A 77 26.36 24.74 29.25
CA TYR A 77 27.12 25.96 28.95
C TYR A 77 26.96 26.40 27.48
N SER A 78 26.38 27.59 27.29
CA SER A 78 25.95 28.12 25.98
C SER A 78 26.76 29.33 25.48
N PHE A 79 27.90 29.65 26.09
CA PHE A 79 28.74 30.78 25.66
C PHE A 79 29.27 30.59 24.22
N LYS A 80 29.26 31.69 23.43
CA LYS A 80 29.68 31.74 22.00
C LYS A 80 29.09 30.65 21.11
N LYS A 81 27.89 30.16 21.47
CA LYS A 81 27.20 29.10 20.72
C LYS A 81 27.06 29.45 19.24
N ASP A 82 26.55 30.64 18.96
CA ASP A 82 26.25 31.07 17.59
C ASP A 82 27.52 31.29 16.76
N GLU A 83 28.60 31.83 17.35
CA GLU A 83 29.88 32.01 16.63
C GLU A 83 30.46 30.67 16.15
N ILE A 84 30.47 29.67 17.04
CA ILE A 84 31.04 28.34 16.76
C ILE A 84 30.12 27.54 15.83
N GLU A 85 28.82 27.46 16.15
CA GLU A 85 27.88 26.67 15.36
C GLU A 85 27.65 27.28 13.96
N ASN A 86 27.58 28.62 13.82
CA ASN A 86 27.41 29.25 12.51
C ASN A 86 28.65 29.10 11.63
N SER A 87 29.86 29.10 12.18
CA SER A 87 31.10 28.84 11.43
C SER A 87 31.06 27.46 10.77
N ILE A 88 30.68 26.42 11.52
CA ILE A 88 30.54 25.06 11.00
C ILE A 88 29.40 24.99 9.97
N VAL A 89 28.26 25.62 10.23
CA VAL A 89 27.13 25.67 9.30
C VAL A 89 27.53 26.31 7.97
N HIS A 90 28.26 27.43 8.00
CA HIS A 90 28.78 28.08 6.80
C HIS A 90 29.77 27.20 6.03
N ARG A 91 30.61 26.43 6.73
CA ARG A 91 31.52 25.45 6.10
C ARG A 91 30.75 24.36 5.37
N VAL A 92 29.75 23.77 6.02
CA VAL A 92 28.88 22.76 5.40
C VAL A 92 28.16 23.33 4.18
N GLN A 93 27.61 24.54 4.27
CA GLN A 93 27.01 25.25 3.12
C GLN A 93 28.01 25.47 1.99
N GLY A 94 29.26 25.81 2.30
CA GLY A 94 30.33 25.98 1.33
C GLY A 94 30.70 24.68 0.62
N VAL A 95 30.72 23.55 1.33
CA VAL A 95 30.94 22.21 0.74
C VAL A 95 29.77 21.83 -0.16
N PHE A 96 28.52 22.00 0.32
CA PHE A 96 27.32 21.73 -0.49
C PHE A 96 27.27 22.60 -1.75
N ARG A 97 27.60 23.89 -1.67
CA ARG A 97 27.62 24.80 -2.84
C ARG A 97 28.63 24.35 -3.89
N ARG A 98 29.80 23.88 -3.47
CA ARG A 98 30.80 23.32 -4.38
C ARG A 98 30.35 22.01 -5.01
N ALA A 99 29.73 21.14 -4.21
CA ALA A 99 29.18 19.88 -4.70
C ALA A 99 28.06 20.13 -5.73
N SER A 100 27.10 21.00 -5.42
CA SER A 100 25.97 21.30 -6.29
C SER A 100 26.36 22.07 -7.56
N ALA A 101 27.45 22.85 -7.52
CA ALA A 101 28.01 23.47 -8.71
C ALA A 101 28.65 22.45 -9.68
N LYS A 102 29.17 21.33 -9.16
CA LYS A 102 29.83 20.27 -9.96
C LYS A 102 28.83 19.23 -10.47
N TRP A 103 27.96 18.73 -9.60
CA TRP A 103 26.93 17.73 -9.91
C TRP A 103 25.54 18.38 -9.95
N LYS A 104 25.36 19.28 -10.93
CA LYS A 104 24.14 20.08 -11.06
C LYS A 104 22.88 19.24 -11.27
N ASP A 105 23.01 18.10 -11.94
CA ASP A 105 21.88 17.23 -12.32
C ASP A 105 21.36 16.35 -11.15
N ASP A 106 22.14 16.22 -10.08
CA ASP A 106 21.80 15.35 -8.95
C ASP A 106 20.80 16.02 -8.00
N VAL A 107 19.51 15.75 -8.22
CA VAL A 107 18.42 16.27 -7.38
C VAL A 107 18.57 15.82 -5.91
N GLN A 108 19.10 14.63 -5.62
CA GLN A 108 19.23 14.14 -4.25
C GLN A 108 20.25 14.95 -3.44
N LEU A 109 21.29 15.44 -4.10
CA LEU A 109 22.25 16.35 -3.50
C LEU A 109 21.59 17.70 -3.13
N TRP A 110 20.76 18.24 -4.01
CA TRP A 110 20.00 19.47 -3.73
C TRP A 110 18.99 19.29 -2.59
N LEU A 111 18.27 18.16 -2.56
CA LEU A 111 17.33 17.84 -1.49
C LEU A 111 18.05 17.71 -0.14
N SER A 112 19.21 17.03 -0.11
CA SER A 112 20.04 16.92 1.09
C SER A 112 20.49 18.29 1.60
N TYR A 113 20.85 19.19 0.68
CA TYR A 113 21.23 20.57 1.02
C TYR A 113 20.05 21.39 1.57
N ILE A 114 18.85 21.20 1.02
CA ILE A 114 17.61 21.83 1.52
C ILE A 114 17.29 21.35 2.93
N VAL A 115 17.33 20.03 3.18
CA VAL A 115 17.07 19.45 4.52
C VAL A 115 18.05 20.00 5.55
N PHE A 116 19.33 20.11 5.19
CA PHE A 116 20.34 20.74 6.06
C PHE A 116 19.98 22.21 6.35
N CYS A 117 19.70 23.02 5.33
CA CYS A 117 19.34 24.43 5.51
C CYS A 117 18.08 24.62 6.38
N LYS A 118 17.10 23.72 6.28
CA LYS A 118 15.90 23.71 7.15
C LYS A 118 16.26 23.43 8.60
N LYS A 119 17.08 22.40 8.87
CA LYS A 119 17.50 22.01 10.23
C LYS A 119 18.22 23.15 10.97
N TRP A 120 19.00 23.96 10.26
CA TRP A 120 19.81 25.05 10.83
C TRP A 120 19.18 26.44 10.63
N ALA A 121 17.91 26.53 10.26
CA ALA A 121 17.13 27.76 10.13
C ALA A 121 17.78 28.87 9.26
N THR A 122 18.62 28.51 8.29
CA THR A 122 19.28 29.49 7.41
C THR A 122 18.37 29.93 6.27
N LYS A 123 17.31 30.68 6.60
CA LYS A 123 16.22 31.05 5.68
C LYS A 123 16.71 31.79 4.42
N ALA A 124 17.60 32.77 4.57
CA ALA A 124 18.12 33.55 3.44
C ALA A 124 18.92 32.70 2.45
N GLN A 125 19.70 31.73 2.96
CA GLN A 125 20.47 30.83 2.11
C GLN A 125 19.56 29.82 1.42
N LEU A 126 18.52 29.34 2.10
CA LEU A 126 17.57 28.37 1.54
C LEU A 126 16.82 28.94 0.31
N SER A 127 16.35 30.19 0.34
CA SER A 127 15.74 30.82 -0.85
C SER A 127 16.71 30.89 -2.05
N LYS A 128 18.00 31.15 -1.81
CA LYS A 128 19.03 31.13 -2.87
C LYS A 128 19.23 29.71 -3.43
N VAL A 129 19.21 28.70 -2.56
CA VAL A 129 19.32 27.28 -2.95
C VAL A 129 18.12 26.87 -3.80
N PHE A 130 16.90 27.21 -3.39
CA PHE A 130 15.70 26.96 -4.19
C PHE A 130 15.78 27.66 -5.56
N SER A 131 16.18 28.93 -5.59
CA SER A 131 16.32 29.68 -6.85
C SER A 131 17.33 29.05 -7.80
N ALA A 132 18.48 28.61 -7.29
CA ALA A 132 19.51 27.93 -8.06
C ALA A 132 19.06 26.54 -8.55
N MET A 133 18.38 25.77 -7.69
CA MET A 133 17.85 24.46 -8.02
C MET A 133 16.78 24.54 -9.10
N LEU A 134 15.83 25.48 -9.00
CA LEU A 134 14.74 25.66 -9.95
C LEU A 134 15.20 26.21 -11.31
N ALA A 135 16.32 26.94 -11.33
CA ALA A 135 16.93 27.39 -12.59
C ALA A 135 17.48 26.22 -13.42
N ILE A 136 17.93 25.15 -12.76
CA ILE A 136 18.51 23.95 -13.41
C ILE A 136 17.43 22.89 -13.64
N HIS A 137 16.55 22.66 -12.66
CA HIS A 137 15.52 21.63 -12.67
C HIS A 137 14.11 22.19 -12.88
N SER A 138 13.96 23.11 -13.84
CA SER A 138 12.67 23.73 -14.15
C SER A 138 11.62 22.74 -14.64
N ASN A 139 12.04 21.58 -15.17
CA ASN A 139 11.19 20.53 -15.75
C ASN A 139 10.44 19.66 -14.73
N LYS A 140 10.62 19.85 -13.42
CA LYS A 140 9.99 19.01 -12.38
C LYS A 140 8.98 19.82 -11.55
N PRO A 141 7.65 19.70 -11.78
CA PRO A 141 6.62 20.44 -11.04
C PRO A 141 6.68 20.26 -9.52
N ALA A 142 7.06 19.06 -9.04
CA ALA A 142 7.15 18.78 -7.61
C ALA A 142 8.17 19.66 -6.86
N LEU A 143 9.26 20.07 -7.53
CA LEU A 143 10.27 20.95 -6.93
C LEU A 143 9.76 22.37 -6.76
N TRP A 144 8.93 22.85 -7.71
CA TRP A 144 8.26 24.14 -7.61
C TRP A 144 7.27 24.18 -6.45
N ILE A 145 6.45 23.14 -6.32
CA ILE A 145 5.50 22.99 -5.20
C ILE A 145 6.25 22.98 -3.86
N MET A 146 7.37 22.25 -3.76
CA MET A 146 8.19 22.20 -2.55
C MET A 146 8.75 23.59 -2.17
N ALA A 147 9.27 24.34 -3.14
CA ALA A 147 9.81 25.67 -2.91
C ALA A 147 8.72 26.65 -2.45
N ALA A 148 7.54 26.61 -3.09
CA ALA A 148 6.42 27.49 -2.77
C ALA A 148 5.80 27.18 -1.39
N LYS A 149 5.64 25.90 -1.04
CA LYS A 149 5.21 25.50 0.32
C LYS A 149 6.16 26.02 1.39
N TRP A 150 7.47 25.91 1.14
CA TRP A 150 8.48 26.40 2.07
C TRP A 150 8.43 27.93 2.28
N GLU A 151 8.36 28.71 1.20
CA GLU A 151 8.28 30.18 1.30
C GLU A 151 7.02 30.64 2.06
N MET A 152 5.93 29.87 1.95
CA MET A 152 4.70 30.13 2.68
C MET A 152 4.81 29.77 4.18
N GLU A 153 5.20 28.54 4.50
CA GLU A 153 5.18 28.01 5.87
C GLU A 153 6.27 28.64 6.76
N ASP A 154 7.49 28.78 6.24
CA ASP A 154 8.65 29.16 7.05
C ASP A 154 9.02 30.65 6.95
N ARG A 155 8.73 31.29 5.80
CA ARG A 155 9.00 32.73 5.56
C ARG A 155 7.77 33.61 5.72
N LEU A 156 6.57 33.04 5.75
CA LEU A 156 5.30 33.76 5.77
C LEU A 156 5.13 34.75 4.59
N SER A 157 5.81 34.51 3.46
CA SER A 157 5.76 35.38 2.28
C SER A 157 4.87 34.76 1.21
N SER A 158 3.60 35.17 1.20
CA SER A 158 2.63 34.74 0.19
C SER A 158 2.97 35.25 -1.21
N GLU A 159 3.53 36.45 -1.33
CA GLU A 159 3.94 37.03 -2.61
C GLU A 159 5.07 36.23 -3.28
N SER A 160 6.08 35.82 -2.52
CA SER A 160 7.19 35.00 -3.03
C SER A 160 6.69 33.64 -3.51
N ALA A 161 5.78 33.01 -2.74
CA ALA A 161 5.15 31.75 -3.13
C ALA A 161 4.31 31.90 -4.41
N ARG A 162 3.53 32.98 -4.54
CA ARG A 162 2.74 33.29 -5.75
C ARG A 162 3.63 33.47 -6.97
N GLN A 163 4.73 34.22 -6.86
CA GLN A 163 5.68 34.40 -7.96
C GLN A 163 6.29 33.06 -8.40
N LEU A 164 6.59 32.15 -7.46
CA LEU A 164 7.07 30.81 -7.76
C LEU A 164 6.03 29.97 -8.51
N PHE A 165 4.77 29.98 -8.09
CA PHE A 165 3.69 29.28 -8.79
C PHE A 165 3.44 29.85 -10.19
N LEU A 166 3.37 31.17 -10.35
CA LEU A 166 3.22 31.81 -11.65
C LEU A 166 4.38 31.47 -12.59
N ARG A 167 5.61 31.43 -12.08
CA ARG A 167 6.78 30.99 -12.86
C ARG A 167 6.68 29.50 -13.22
N ALA A 168 6.24 28.66 -12.29
CA ALA A 168 6.05 27.23 -12.53
C ALA A 168 4.99 26.97 -13.62
N LEU A 169 3.88 27.72 -13.62
CA LEU A 169 2.81 27.62 -14.61
C LEU A 169 3.26 28.01 -16.03
N ARG A 170 4.29 28.87 -16.16
CA ARG A 170 4.90 29.16 -17.47
C ARG A 170 5.66 27.95 -18.04
N PHE A 171 6.22 27.09 -17.18
CA PHE A 171 6.92 25.88 -17.61
C PHE A 171 6.00 24.66 -17.71
N HIS A 172 4.96 24.60 -16.87
CA HIS A 172 4.04 23.46 -16.75
C HIS A 172 2.58 23.92 -16.74
N PRO A 173 2.06 24.43 -17.88
CA PRO A 173 0.70 24.98 -17.97
C PRO A 173 -0.40 23.92 -17.83
N GLU A 174 -0.12 22.65 -18.07
CA GLU A 174 -1.14 21.58 -18.04
C GLU A 174 -1.09 20.71 -16.77
N CYS A 175 -0.26 21.05 -15.78
CA CYS A 175 -0.06 20.20 -14.61
C CYS A 175 -1.16 20.39 -13.55
N PRO A 176 -2.07 19.41 -13.31
CA PRO A 176 -3.19 19.60 -12.38
C PRO A 176 -2.76 19.82 -10.94
N LYS A 177 -1.73 19.10 -10.49
CA LYS A 177 -1.20 19.22 -9.12
C LYS A 177 -0.66 20.61 -8.82
N LEU A 178 -0.13 21.32 -9.82
CA LEU A 178 0.41 22.66 -9.63
C LEU A 178 -0.73 23.67 -9.38
N TYR A 179 -1.84 23.55 -10.11
CA TYR A 179 -3.03 24.36 -9.86
C TYR A 179 -3.71 24.03 -8.53
N GLN A 180 -3.82 22.75 -8.16
CA GLN A 180 -4.37 22.34 -6.86
C GLN A 180 -3.62 23.00 -5.70
N GLU A 181 -2.29 22.94 -5.73
CA GLU A 181 -1.45 23.49 -4.67
C GLU A 181 -1.41 25.02 -4.70
N TYR A 182 -1.48 25.64 -5.89
CA TYR A 182 -1.58 27.09 -6.01
C TYR A 182 -2.93 27.61 -5.48
N PHE A 183 -4.03 26.96 -5.84
CA PHE A 183 -5.37 27.25 -5.33
C PHE A 183 -5.44 27.10 -3.81
N ARG A 184 -4.91 25.99 -3.27
CA ARG A 184 -4.81 25.77 -1.82
C ARG A 184 -3.99 26.84 -1.12
N MET A 185 -2.88 27.27 -1.72
CA MET A 185 -2.01 28.32 -1.17
C MET A 185 -2.76 29.65 -1.08
N GLU A 186 -3.45 30.08 -2.13
CA GLU A 186 -4.22 31.33 -2.08
C GLU A 186 -5.32 31.27 -1.00
N LEU A 187 -6.03 30.15 -0.86
CA LEU A 187 -7.05 30.01 0.19
C LEU A 187 -6.47 30.06 1.61
N MET A 188 -5.33 29.41 1.84
CA MET A 188 -4.62 29.50 3.13
C MET A 188 -4.13 30.92 3.41
N HIS A 189 -3.67 31.64 2.41
CA HIS A 189 -3.26 33.05 2.56
C HIS A 189 -4.46 33.93 2.93
N THR A 190 -5.60 33.75 2.28
CA THR A 190 -6.81 34.52 2.61
C THR A 190 -7.36 34.19 3.99
N GLU A 191 -7.28 32.93 4.42
CA GLU A 191 -7.63 32.54 5.79
C GLU A 191 -6.73 33.23 6.82
N LYS A 192 -5.42 33.29 6.54
CA LYS A 192 -4.44 33.96 7.40
C LYS A 192 -4.76 35.45 7.55
N LEU A 193 -4.99 36.16 6.44
CA LEU A 193 -5.34 37.59 6.46
C LEU A 193 -6.64 37.87 7.24
N ARG A 194 -7.63 36.97 7.14
CA ARG A 194 -8.87 37.08 7.91
C ARG A 194 -8.64 36.91 9.40
N LYS A 195 -7.86 35.91 9.81
CA LYS A 195 -7.49 35.71 11.24
C LYS A 195 -6.72 36.90 11.79
N GLU A 196 -5.76 37.43 11.03
CA GLU A 196 -5.03 38.65 11.40
C GLU A 196 -6.02 39.82 11.60
N LYS A 197 -6.96 40.04 10.67
CA LYS A 197 -8.01 41.08 10.80
C LYS A 197 -8.89 40.89 12.04
N GLU A 198 -9.38 39.68 12.29
CA GLU A 198 -10.21 39.38 13.47
C GLU A 198 -9.45 39.58 14.80
N GLU A 199 -8.16 39.26 14.83
CA GLU A 199 -7.30 39.50 15.99
C GLU A 199 -7.07 41.00 16.23
N PHE A 200 -6.84 41.79 15.17
CA PHE A 200 -6.72 43.25 15.26
C PHE A 200 -8.02 43.90 15.75
N GLU A 201 -9.17 43.47 15.24
CA GLU A 201 -10.49 43.97 15.69
C GLU A 201 -10.75 43.64 17.17
N LYS A 202 -10.39 42.43 17.62
CA LYS A 202 -10.49 42.04 19.05
C LYS A 202 -9.55 42.83 19.95
N ALA A 203 -8.38 43.23 19.44
CA ALA A 203 -7.38 43.98 20.20
C ALA A 203 -7.69 45.48 20.37
N LYS A 204 -8.75 46.02 19.73
CA LYS A 204 -9.14 47.45 19.78
C LYS A 204 -7.96 48.42 19.54
N MET A 205 -6.99 48.04 18.72
CA MET A 205 -5.92 48.95 18.30
C MET A 205 -6.40 49.74 17.09
N ASP A 206 -6.56 51.05 17.27
CA ASP A 206 -6.91 51.98 16.19
C ASP A 206 -5.61 52.32 15.44
N VAL A 207 -5.26 51.47 14.46
CA VAL A 207 -4.20 51.76 13.50
C VAL A 207 -4.85 51.89 12.14
N GLY A 208 -5.05 53.13 11.71
CA GLY A 208 -5.42 53.43 10.33
C GLY A 208 -4.44 52.76 9.36
N ASN A 209 -4.99 52.05 8.37
CA ASN A 209 -4.33 51.40 7.23
C ASN A 209 -3.91 49.92 7.37
N LEU A 210 -4.82 49.05 7.80
CA LEU A 210 -4.84 47.65 7.33
C LEU A 210 -6.19 47.32 6.67
N ASP A 211 -6.64 48.18 5.75
CA ASP A 211 -7.71 47.84 4.82
C ASP A 211 -7.15 46.91 3.75
N TYR A 212 -7.13 45.61 4.04
CA TYR A 212 -7.01 44.62 2.98
C TYR A 212 -8.27 44.70 2.11
N PRO A 213 -8.14 44.84 0.77
CA PRO A 213 -9.28 44.86 -0.14
C PRO A 213 -10.21 43.67 0.14
N GLU A 214 -11.52 43.92 0.25
CA GLU A 214 -12.51 42.88 0.54
C GLU A 214 -12.46 41.74 -0.48
N GLU A 215 -12.06 42.03 -1.71
CA GLU A 215 -11.89 41.07 -2.80
C GLU A 215 -10.82 40.02 -2.49
N ILE A 216 -9.74 40.42 -1.81
CA ILE A 216 -8.71 39.49 -1.34
C ILE A 216 -9.28 38.63 -0.20
N LEU A 217 -10.02 39.23 0.72
CA LEU A 217 -10.64 38.53 1.85
C LEU A 217 -11.78 37.57 1.44
N LYS A 218 -12.38 37.80 0.27
CA LYS A 218 -13.38 36.91 -0.38
C LYS A 218 -12.74 35.78 -1.20
N GLY A 219 -11.42 35.80 -1.44
CA GLY A 219 -10.74 34.75 -2.19
C GLY A 219 -10.78 34.93 -3.71
N GLU A 220 -10.91 36.15 -4.23
CA GLU A 220 -11.01 36.42 -5.67
C GLU A 220 -9.79 35.89 -6.46
N LEU A 221 -8.61 35.87 -5.85
CA LEU A 221 -7.42 35.27 -6.48
C LEU A 221 -7.57 33.76 -6.67
N ALA A 222 -8.15 33.05 -5.70
CA ALA A 222 -8.45 31.63 -5.83
C ALA A 222 -9.52 31.40 -6.92
N ARG A 223 -10.50 32.30 -7.04
CA ARG A 223 -11.51 32.30 -8.12
C ARG A 223 -10.90 32.47 -9.51
N ILE A 224 -9.96 33.40 -9.67
CA ILE A 224 -9.25 33.61 -10.94
C ILE A 224 -8.42 32.37 -11.30
N ILE A 225 -7.77 31.74 -10.32
CA ILE A 225 -7.02 30.50 -10.54
C ILE A 225 -7.95 29.38 -10.99
N TYR A 226 -9.11 29.24 -10.33
CA TYR A 226 -10.12 28.28 -10.72
C TYR A 226 -10.51 28.47 -12.18
N LYS A 227 -10.98 29.65 -12.58
CA LYS A 227 -11.39 29.96 -13.96
C LYS A 227 -10.29 29.69 -14.99
N ASN A 228 -9.05 30.09 -14.70
CA ASN A 228 -7.91 29.81 -15.57
C ASN A 228 -7.60 28.31 -15.67
N SER A 229 -7.74 27.58 -14.57
CA SER A 229 -7.45 26.15 -14.53
C SER A 229 -8.52 25.31 -15.25
N VAL A 230 -9.80 25.67 -15.14
CA VAL A 230 -10.92 25.02 -15.84
C VAL A 230 -10.81 25.16 -17.35
N ASN A 231 -10.34 26.31 -17.83
CA ASN A 231 -10.12 26.53 -19.26
C ASN A 231 -9.02 25.63 -19.85
N ILE A 232 -8.06 25.19 -19.04
CA ILE A 232 -6.88 24.43 -19.47
C ILE A 232 -7.06 22.93 -19.19
N ILE A 233 -7.55 22.56 -18.01
CA ILE A 233 -7.64 21.19 -17.52
C ILE A 233 -9.11 20.81 -17.39
N LYS A 234 -9.61 20.04 -18.36
CA LYS A 234 -11.03 19.65 -18.47
C LYS A 234 -11.41 18.38 -17.69
N GLY A 235 -10.49 17.82 -16.89
CA GLY A 235 -10.72 16.54 -16.20
C GLY A 235 -11.64 16.69 -14.99
N ALA A 236 -12.72 15.90 -14.93
CA ALA A 236 -13.68 15.92 -13.82
C ALA A 236 -13.00 15.72 -12.45
N GLU A 237 -12.05 14.78 -12.34
CA GLU A 237 -11.26 14.53 -11.13
C GLU A 237 -10.56 15.78 -10.58
N PHE A 238 -10.11 16.66 -11.47
CA PHE A 238 -9.44 17.90 -11.10
C PHE A 238 -10.43 18.89 -10.46
N HIS A 239 -11.63 19.03 -11.01
CA HIS A 239 -12.69 19.84 -10.40
C HIS A 239 -13.08 19.31 -9.01
N VAL A 240 -13.23 17.99 -8.86
CA VAL A 240 -13.51 17.36 -7.56
C VAL A 240 -12.43 17.73 -6.55
N SER A 241 -11.16 17.63 -6.95
CA SER A 241 -10.05 17.94 -6.06
C SER A 241 -10.03 19.40 -5.59
N LEU A 242 -10.38 20.35 -6.46
CA LEU A 242 -10.49 21.76 -6.10
C LEU A 242 -11.68 22.01 -5.16
N LEU A 243 -12.79 21.32 -5.39
CA LEU A 243 -13.96 21.37 -4.50
C LEU A 243 -13.60 20.85 -3.10
N THR A 244 -12.96 19.69 -3.00
CA THR A 244 -12.51 19.13 -1.72
C THR A 244 -11.56 20.09 -1.00
N ILE A 245 -10.67 20.77 -1.72
CA ILE A 245 -9.79 21.79 -1.14
C ILE A 245 -10.61 22.99 -0.63
N ALA A 246 -11.57 23.48 -1.41
CA ALA A 246 -12.42 24.61 -1.02
C ALA A 246 -13.31 24.29 0.20
N GLN A 247 -13.77 23.04 0.34
CA GLN A 247 -14.55 22.55 1.50
C GLN A 247 -13.77 22.63 2.82
N LEU A 248 -12.44 22.70 2.79
CA LEU A 248 -11.63 22.85 4.01
C LEU A 248 -11.72 24.25 4.62
N PHE A 249 -12.31 25.23 3.93
CA PHE A 249 -12.33 26.63 4.35
C PHE A 249 -13.76 27.16 4.52
N ASP A 250 -14.13 27.51 5.76
CA ASP A 250 -15.49 27.97 6.11
C ASP A 250 -15.93 29.25 5.39
N PHE A 251 -14.98 30.13 5.08
CA PHE A 251 -15.25 31.38 4.39
C PHE A 251 -15.45 31.21 2.89
N ALA A 252 -14.96 30.12 2.32
CA ALA A 252 -15.02 29.87 0.90
C ALA A 252 -16.42 29.39 0.46
N LYS A 253 -17.47 29.54 1.27
CA LYS A 253 -18.84 29.11 0.93
C LYS A 253 -19.39 29.79 -0.33
N ASP A 254 -19.03 31.04 -0.59
CA ASP A 254 -19.45 31.74 -1.82
C ASP A 254 -18.64 31.27 -3.03
N LEU A 255 -17.36 30.93 -2.85
CA LEU A 255 -16.53 30.29 -3.88
C LEU A 255 -16.97 28.84 -4.13
N GLN A 256 -17.33 28.11 -3.08
CA GLN A 256 -17.93 26.79 -3.17
C GLN A 256 -19.25 26.90 -3.92
N ARG A 257 -20.13 27.85 -3.55
CA ARG A 257 -21.37 28.13 -4.28
C ARG A 257 -21.12 28.49 -5.71
N GLU A 258 -20.12 29.29 -6.06
CA GLU A 258 -19.81 29.56 -7.47
C GLU A 258 -19.19 28.37 -8.20
N ILE A 259 -18.36 27.56 -7.53
CA ILE A 259 -17.91 26.28 -8.08
C ILE A 259 -19.12 25.33 -8.24
N TYR A 260 -20.11 25.43 -7.35
CA TYR A 260 -21.38 24.68 -7.39
C TYR A 260 -22.38 25.25 -8.39
N ASP A 261 -22.43 26.57 -8.64
CA ASP A 261 -23.39 27.32 -9.46
C ASP A 261 -22.88 27.40 -10.91
N GLU A 262 -21.56 27.59 -11.14
CA GLU A 262 -20.94 27.26 -12.43
C GLU A 262 -21.06 25.75 -12.70
N ALA A 263 -21.17 24.89 -11.67
CA ALA A 263 -21.54 23.48 -11.83
C ALA A 263 -23.06 23.21 -11.91
N ASP A 264 -23.95 24.15 -11.57
CA ASP A 264 -25.41 23.97 -11.54
C ASP A 264 -26.23 24.83 -12.51
N ALA A 265 -25.66 25.80 -13.22
CA ALA A 265 -26.44 26.62 -14.17
C ALA A 265 -26.08 26.33 -15.63
N SER A 266 -26.55 25.18 -16.12
CA SER A 266 -26.76 24.84 -17.54
C SER A 266 -25.56 24.75 -18.50
N GLU A 267 -24.39 25.33 -18.24
CA GLU A 267 -23.24 25.26 -19.16
C GLU A 267 -22.19 24.20 -18.77
N LEU A 268 -21.99 23.88 -17.49
CA LEU A 268 -21.05 22.84 -17.05
C LEU A 268 -21.69 21.45 -16.92
N LEU A 269 -22.99 21.39 -16.65
CA LEU A 269 -23.79 20.16 -16.79
C LEU A 269 -23.91 19.78 -18.27
N PHE A 270 -24.20 20.75 -19.15
CA PHE A 270 -24.18 20.55 -20.60
C PHE A 270 -22.76 20.29 -21.11
N SER A 271 -21.71 20.93 -20.59
CA SER A 271 -20.34 20.67 -21.08
C SER A 271 -19.68 19.43 -20.45
N LEU A 272 -19.97 18.99 -19.23
CA LEU A 272 -19.51 17.67 -18.75
C LEU A 272 -20.35 16.53 -19.34
N GLN A 273 -21.68 16.67 -19.42
CA GLN A 273 -22.49 15.68 -20.14
C GLN A 273 -22.20 15.69 -21.64
N ALA A 274 -21.90 16.82 -22.31
CA ALA A 274 -21.62 16.84 -23.76
C ALA A 274 -20.14 16.70 -24.15
N LEU A 275 -19.17 17.00 -23.26
CA LEU A 275 -17.73 16.79 -23.55
C LEU A 275 -17.21 15.45 -22.99
N HIS A 276 -17.91 14.86 -22.01
CA HIS A 276 -17.51 13.61 -21.34
C HIS A 276 -18.69 12.63 -21.15
N THR A 277 -19.62 12.55 -22.12
CA THR A 277 -20.69 11.50 -22.17
C THR A 277 -20.15 10.09 -21.96
N ASP A 278 -18.88 9.88 -22.34
CA ASP A 278 -18.28 8.57 -22.51
C ASP A 278 -17.49 8.09 -21.28
N ASP A 279 -17.38 8.89 -20.20
CA ASP A 279 -16.59 8.57 -19.01
C ASP A 279 -17.45 8.13 -17.79
N PRO A 280 -17.40 6.85 -17.40
CA PRO A 280 -18.12 6.31 -16.23
C PRO A 280 -17.81 6.99 -14.89
N LEU A 281 -16.59 7.52 -14.72
CA LEU A 281 -16.17 8.15 -13.45
C LEU A 281 -16.82 9.51 -13.23
N THR A 282 -17.04 10.25 -14.32
CA THR A 282 -17.77 11.51 -14.29
C THR A 282 -19.22 11.30 -13.84
N TRP A 283 -19.88 10.23 -14.31
CA TRP A 283 -21.22 9.86 -13.86
C TRP A 283 -21.26 9.35 -12.40
N ASP A 284 -20.28 8.56 -11.95
CA ASP A 284 -20.15 8.14 -10.54
C ASP A 284 -20.03 9.35 -9.61
N TYR A 285 -19.25 10.35 -10.00
CA TYR A 285 -19.12 11.59 -9.26
C TYR A 285 -20.42 12.39 -9.18
N VAL A 286 -21.10 12.62 -10.31
CA VAL A 286 -22.38 13.34 -10.35
C VAL A 286 -23.42 12.62 -9.49
N ALA A 287 -23.49 11.30 -9.56
CA ALA A 287 -24.42 10.54 -8.73
C ALA A 287 -24.07 10.64 -7.24
N ARG A 288 -22.79 10.52 -6.85
CA ARG A 288 -22.37 10.66 -5.44
C ARG A 288 -22.62 12.07 -4.89
N ARG A 289 -22.54 13.11 -5.72
CA ARG A 289 -22.87 14.50 -5.35
C ARG A 289 -24.30 14.66 -4.83
N GLU A 290 -25.28 13.96 -5.40
CA GLU A 290 -26.69 14.00 -4.96
C GLU A 290 -26.90 13.54 -3.49
N LEU A 291 -25.95 12.78 -2.94
CA LEU A 291 -25.98 12.40 -1.51
C LEU A 291 -25.55 13.55 -0.59
N GLU A 292 -24.70 14.45 -1.08
CA GLU A 292 -24.09 15.53 -0.31
C GLU A 292 -24.94 16.81 -0.36
N ILE A 293 -25.76 16.99 -1.40
CA ILE A 293 -26.70 18.12 -1.49
C ILE A 293 -27.62 18.13 -0.26
N GLU A 294 -27.44 19.15 0.59
CA GLU A 294 -28.32 19.45 1.71
C GLU A 294 -29.65 19.97 1.19
N SER A 295 -30.74 19.42 1.73
CA SER A 295 -32.11 19.79 1.41
C SER A 295 -32.41 21.17 2.04
N GLN A 296 -32.15 22.25 1.29
CA GLN A 296 -32.44 23.67 1.58
C GLN A 296 -31.96 24.24 2.95
N PRO A 297 -31.38 25.46 2.99
CA PRO A 297 -31.14 26.15 4.25
C PRO A 297 -32.48 26.65 4.82
N GLY A 298 -33.13 25.83 5.64
CA GLY A 298 -34.42 26.17 6.27
C GLY A 298 -35.33 24.99 6.64
N GLY A 299 -35.03 23.76 6.21
CA GLY A 299 -35.76 22.57 6.63
C GLY A 299 -35.34 22.12 8.04
N GLU A 300 -36.29 21.99 8.96
CA GLU A 300 -36.04 21.44 10.31
C GLU A 300 -35.23 20.14 10.23
N GLN A 301 -34.13 20.05 11.01
CA GLN A 301 -33.43 18.79 11.16
C GLN A 301 -34.41 17.72 11.62
N PRO A 302 -34.51 16.56 10.94
CA PRO A 302 -35.51 15.57 11.29
C PRO A 302 -35.30 15.11 12.75
N ALA A 303 -36.27 15.44 13.60
CA ALA A 303 -36.22 15.28 15.06
C ALA A 303 -36.21 13.81 15.51
N THR A 304 -36.61 12.88 14.65
CA THR A 304 -36.69 11.43 14.93
C THR A 304 -35.72 10.62 14.06
N LYS A 305 -35.17 9.54 14.64
CA LYS A 305 -34.30 8.56 13.94
C LYS A 305 -34.94 8.00 12.66
N GLN A 306 -36.27 7.88 12.64
CA GLN A 306 -37.05 7.41 11.49
C GLN A 306 -37.14 8.46 10.37
N ALA A 307 -37.31 9.75 10.70
CA ALA A 307 -37.30 10.83 9.72
C ALA A 307 -35.91 11.03 9.10
N ARG A 308 -34.82 10.83 9.87
CA ARG A 308 -33.44 10.77 9.35
C ARG A 308 -33.23 9.60 8.39
N ALA A 309 -33.82 8.44 8.68
CA ALA A 309 -33.75 7.27 7.80
C ALA A 309 -34.51 7.52 6.48
N VAL A 310 -35.68 8.16 6.51
CA VAL A 310 -36.45 8.51 5.30
C VAL A 310 -35.69 9.52 4.43
N GLU A 311 -35.06 10.52 5.03
CA GLU A 311 -34.27 11.52 4.29
C GLU A 311 -33.03 10.90 3.63
N VAL A 312 -32.34 10.00 4.33
CA VAL A 312 -31.24 9.22 3.74
C VAL A 312 -31.75 8.35 2.58
N GLY A 313 -32.93 7.76 2.71
CA GLY A 313 -33.57 6.99 1.64
C GLY A 313 -33.86 7.84 0.39
N ARG A 314 -34.37 9.07 0.56
CA ARG A 314 -34.63 10.01 -0.53
C ARG A 314 -33.35 10.46 -1.24
N LYS A 315 -32.28 10.73 -0.48
CA LYS A 315 -30.96 11.05 -1.04
C LYS A 315 -30.41 9.88 -1.86
N GLU A 316 -30.52 8.66 -1.34
CA GLU A 316 -30.15 7.45 -2.09
C GLU A 316 -31.00 7.24 -3.35
N GLU A 317 -32.29 7.62 -3.33
CA GLU A 317 -33.16 7.55 -4.51
C GLU A 317 -32.74 8.53 -5.61
N ARG A 318 -32.40 9.78 -5.27
CA ARG A 318 -31.86 10.76 -6.24
C ARG A 318 -30.57 10.29 -6.87
N CYS A 319 -29.64 9.79 -6.05
CA CYS A 319 -28.38 9.23 -6.52
C CYS A 319 -28.60 8.02 -7.46
N CYS A 320 -29.48 7.10 -7.09
CA CYS A 320 -29.82 5.96 -7.95
C CYS A 320 -30.46 6.39 -9.27
N ALA A 321 -31.30 7.43 -9.28
CA ALA A 321 -31.91 7.94 -10.51
C ALA A 321 -30.85 8.45 -11.50
N VAL A 322 -29.82 9.14 -11.00
CA VAL A 322 -28.67 9.58 -11.82
C VAL A 322 -27.90 8.38 -12.38
N TYR A 323 -27.66 7.34 -11.57
CA TYR A 323 -27.02 6.11 -12.09
C TYR A 323 -27.88 5.38 -13.12
N GLU A 324 -29.20 5.33 -12.94
CA GLU A 324 -30.10 4.71 -13.92
C GLU A 324 -30.16 5.50 -15.24
N GLU A 325 -30.02 6.82 -15.19
CA GLU A 325 -29.85 7.65 -16.38
C GLU A 325 -28.50 7.43 -17.04
N ALA A 326 -27.42 7.40 -16.25
CA ALA A 326 -26.05 7.16 -16.71
C ALA A 326 -25.88 5.80 -17.39
N VAL A 327 -26.53 4.76 -16.87
CA VAL A 327 -26.53 3.43 -17.46
C VAL A 327 -27.33 3.36 -18.77
N LYS A 328 -28.39 4.17 -18.91
CA LYS A 328 -29.16 4.28 -20.16
C LYS A 328 -28.36 5.01 -21.24
N THR A 329 -27.60 6.04 -20.86
CA THR A 329 -26.76 6.81 -21.80
C THR A 329 -25.47 6.06 -22.15
N LEU A 330 -24.86 5.38 -21.17
CA LEU A 330 -23.59 4.67 -21.30
C LEU A 330 -23.69 3.23 -20.74
N PRO A 331 -24.25 2.27 -21.49
CA PRO A 331 -24.33 0.88 -21.08
C PRO A 331 -22.96 0.19 -21.25
N THR A 332 -21.98 0.57 -20.42
CA THR A 332 -20.64 -0.03 -20.39
C THR A 332 -20.42 -0.81 -19.10
N GLU A 333 -19.52 -1.81 -19.14
CA GLU A 333 -19.15 -2.60 -17.95
C GLU A 333 -18.61 -1.71 -16.81
N ALA A 334 -17.88 -0.66 -17.16
CA ALA A 334 -17.31 0.28 -16.19
C ALA A 334 -18.38 1.14 -15.50
N MET A 335 -19.44 1.56 -16.21
CA MET A 335 -20.56 2.29 -15.62
C MET A 335 -21.38 1.41 -14.67
N TRP A 336 -21.68 0.18 -15.09
CA TRP A 336 -22.34 -0.81 -14.24
C TRP A 336 -21.51 -1.17 -13.01
N LYS A 337 -20.17 -1.25 -13.15
CA LYS A 337 -19.27 -1.43 -12.02
C LYS A 337 -19.35 -0.30 -11.01
N CYS A 338 -19.40 0.96 -11.45
CA CYS A 338 -19.56 2.10 -10.56
C CYS A 338 -20.90 2.03 -9.81
N TYR A 339 -22.00 1.75 -10.53
CA TYR A 339 -23.33 1.62 -9.94
C TYR A 339 -23.43 0.48 -8.92
N ILE A 340 -22.93 -0.72 -9.26
CA ILE A 340 -22.93 -1.88 -8.37
C ILE A 340 -22.06 -1.63 -7.14
N THR A 341 -20.88 -1.03 -7.31
CA THR A 341 -19.99 -0.68 -6.19
C THR A 341 -20.68 0.30 -5.24
N PHE A 342 -21.35 1.32 -5.78
CA PHE A 342 -22.16 2.25 -5.00
C PHE A 342 -23.25 1.53 -4.20
N CYS A 343 -24.03 0.64 -4.84
CA CYS A 343 -25.07 -0.14 -4.15
C CYS A 343 -24.49 -0.98 -3.00
N LEU A 344 -23.36 -1.65 -3.21
CA LEU A 344 -22.67 -2.46 -2.19
C LEU A 344 -22.12 -1.62 -1.03
N GLU A 345 -21.52 -0.45 -1.31
CA GLU A 345 -21.07 0.50 -0.27
C GLU A 345 -22.24 0.97 0.62
N ARG A 346 -23.41 1.24 0.04
CA ARG A 346 -24.60 1.61 0.83
C ARG A 346 -25.16 0.43 1.62
N PHE A 347 -25.11 -0.78 1.05
CA PHE A 347 -25.59 -1.98 1.70
C PHE A 347 -24.75 -2.35 2.93
N THR A 348 -23.42 -2.21 2.86
CA THR A 348 -22.50 -2.51 3.97
C THR A 348 -22.59 -1.52 5.14
N LYS A 349 -23.16 -0.33 4.94
CA LYS A 349 -23.35 0.65 6.03
C LYS A 349 -24.39 0.16 7.05
N LYS A 350 -23.93 -0.10 8.28
CA LYS A 350 -24.75 -0.50 9.42
C LYS A 350 -25.90 0.49 9.63
N THR A 351 -27.13 0.00 9.47
CA THR A 351 -28.35 0.80 9.62
C THR A 351 -29.31 0.08 10.55
N SER A 352 -29.87 0.79 11.53
CA SER A 352 -30.82 0.26 12.51
C SER A 352 -32.26 0.15 11.99
N SER A 353 -32.52 0.62 10.77
CA SER A 353 -33.82 0.58 10.11
C SER A 353 -33.90 -0.64 9.19
N GLN A 354 -34.84 -1.54 9.49
CA GLN A 354 -35.12 -2.73 8.68
C GLN A 354 -35.61 -2.35 7.27
N PHE A 355 -36.48 -1.34 7.15
CA PHE A 355 -37.02 -0.85 5.88
C PHE A 355 -35.93 -0.35 4.90
N LEU A 356 -34.92 0.37 5.41
CA LEU A 356 -33.81 0.82 4.55
C LEU A 356 -32.92 -0.35 4.12
N ARG A 357 -32.76 -1.35 4.97
CA ARG A 357 -31.95 -2.54 4.66
C ARG A 357 -32.61 -3.36 3.54
N GLU A 358 -33.92 -3.57 3.62
CA GLU A 358 -34.70 -4.25 2.59
C GLU A 358 -34.67 -3.50 1.24
N LYS A 359 -34.91 -2.17 1.25
CA LYS A 359 -34.81 -1.35 0.03
C LYS A 359 -33.42 -1.38 -0.60
N ARG A 360 -32.34 -1.34 0.18
CA ARG A 360 -30.96 -1.40 -0.35
C ARG A 360 -30.64 -2.78 -0.93
N LEU A 361 -31.15 -3.85 -0.31
CA LEU A 361 -31.01 -5.21 -0.81
C LEU A 361 -31.71 -5.37 -2.17
N GLU A 362 -32.97 -4.96 -2.25
CA GLU A 362 -33.77 -5.01 -3.49
C GLU A 362 -33.09 -4.24 -4.63
N ARG A 363 -32.55 -3.04 -4.35
CA ARG A 363 -31.82 -2.24 -5.33
C ARG A 363 -30.55 -2.91 -5.81
N THR A 364 -29.77 -3.45 -4.89
CA THR A 364 -28.53 -4.16 -5.22
C THR A 364 -28.85 -5.37 -6.12
N MET A 365 -29.88 -6.14 -5.78
CA MET A 365 -30.37 -7.26 -6.59
C MET A 365 -30.86 -6.81 -7.98
N MET A 366 -31.61 -5.72 -8.05
CA MET A 366 -32.11 -5.16 -9.32
C MET A 366 -30.97 -4.67 -10.22
N ALA A 367 -29.97 -4.00 -9.65
CA ALA A 367 -28.79 -3.53 -10.37
C ALA A 367 -28.01 -4.70 -10.98
N PHE A 368 -27.79 -5.77 -10.20
CA PHE A 368 -27.15 -6.99 -10.69
C PHE A 368 -27.98 -7.68 -11.79
N ARG A 369 -29.30 -7.81 -11.62
CA ARG A 369 -30.18 -8.42 -12.64
C ARG A 369 -30.16 -7.64 -13.96
N LYS A 370 -30.32 -6.32 -13.92
CA LYS A 370 -30.30 -5.47 -15.13
C LYS A 370 -28.95 -5.51 -15.83
N ALA A 371 -27.85 -5.48 -15.08
CA ALA A 371 -26.50 -5.62 -15.66
C ALA A 371 -26.29 -7.00 -16.30
N HIS A 372 -26.88 -8.06 -15.73
CA HIS A 372 -26.83 -9.42 -16.24
C HIS A 372 -27.61 -9.57 -17.55
N GLU A 373 -28.83 -9.04 -17.61
CA GLU A 373 -29.67 -9.01 -18.81
C GLU A 373 -28.94 -8.35 -20.00
N LEU A 374 -28.14 -7.32 -19.73
CA LEU A 374 -27.32 -6.64 -20.73
C LEU A 374 -25.98 -7.32 -21.02
N ARG A 375 -25.62 -8.40 -20.31
CA ARG A 375 -24.34 -9.13 -20.40
C ARG A 375 -23.09 -8.29 -20.12
N LEU A 376 -23.23 -7.25 -19.28
CA LEU A 376 -22.14 -6.30 -18.96
C LEU A 376 -21.53 -6.53 -17.57
N LEU A 377 -21.75 -7.72 -17.00
CA LEU A 377 -21.20 -8.09 -15.69
C LEU A 377 -19.84 -8.81 -15.84
N PRO A 378 -18.76 -8.27 -15.26
CA PRO A 378 -17.50 -8.99 -15.11
C PRO A 378 -17.61 -10.18 -14.15
N GLU A 379 -16.75 -11.18 -14.34
CA GLU A 379 -16.64 -12.40 -13.52
C GLU A 379 -16.60 -12.12 -11.99
N PHE A 380 -15.83 -11.11 -11.58
CA PHE A 380 -15.71 -10.72 -10.17
C PHE A 380 -17.05 -10.28 -9.55
N GLN A 381 -17.91 -9.63 -10.32
CA GLN A 381 -19.20 -9.14 -9.84
C GLN A 381 -20.24 -10.27 -9.73
N TYR A 382 -20.15 -11.31 -10.58
CA TYR A 382 -20.96 -12.51 -10.40
C TYR A 382 -20.62 -13.21 -9.08
N LYS A 383 -19.33 -13.30 -8.74
CA LYS A 383 -18.91 -13.85 -7.44
C LYS A 383 -19.54 -13.08 -6.28
N GLN A 384 -19.45 -11.74 -6.29
CA GLN A 384 -20.06 -10.89 -5.27
C GLN A 384 -21.58 -11.07 -5.19
N TRP A 385 -22.26 -11.22 -6.33
CA TRP A 385 -23.69 -11.42 -6.39
C TRP A 385 -24.10 -12.78 -5.78
N ILE A 386 -23.39 -13.86 -6.11
CA ILE A 386 -23.66 -15.21 -5.60
C ILE A 386 -23.40 -15.27 -4.09
N GLU A 387 -22.29 -14.73 -3.59
CA GLU A 387 -21.99 -14.67 -2.15
C GLU A 387 -23.09 -13.93 -1.37
N LEU A 388 -23.58 -12.81 -1.92
CA LEU A 388 -24.66 -12.04 -1.31
C LEU A 388 -25.98 -12.84 -1.28
N LEU A 389 -26.31 -13.58 -2.33
CA LEU A 389 -27.50 -14.44 -2.36
C LEU A 389 -27.41 -15.60 -1.37
N LEU A 390 -26.23 -16.23 -1.25
CA LEU A 390 -25.98 -17.30 -0.28
C LEU A 390 -26.11 -16.82 1.17
N HIS A 391 -25.55 -15.64 1.50
CA HIS A 391 -25.70 -15.06 2.84
C HIS A 391 -27.15 -14.78 3.25
N HIS A 392 -28.03 -14.54 2.28
CA HIS A 392 -29.45 -14.28 2.50
C HIS A 392 -30.34 -15.54 2.33
N ASN A 393 -29.73 -16.71 2.10
CA ASN A 393 -30.41 -18.00 1.92
C ASN A 393 -31.35 -18.05 0.69
N PHE A 394 -31.08 -17.24 -0.34
CA PHE A 394 -31.79 -17.27 -1.63
C PHE A 394 -31.12 -18.29 -2.58
N LEU A 395 -31.22 -19.57 -2.22
CA LEU A 395 -30.50 -20.67 -2.86
C LEU A 395 -30.90 -20.90 -4.33
N LYS A 396 -32.19 -20.72 -4.65
CA LYS A 396 -32.71 -20.93 -6.02
C LYS A 396 -32.22 -19.86 -6.97
N GLU A 397 -32.31 -18.60 -6.57
CA GLU A 397 -31.82 -17.46 -7.35
C GLU A 397 -30.30 -17.50 -7.48
N ALA A 398 -29.58 -17.90 -6.43
CA ALA A 398 -28.13 -18.10 -6.49
C ALA A 398 -27.76 -19.15 -7.55
N LEU A 399 -28.54 -20.23 -7.65
CA LEU A 399 -28.30 -21.29 -8.62
C LEU A 399 -28.55 -20.80 -10.06
N GLU A 400 -29.64 -20.08 -10.30
CA GLU A 400 -29.94 -19.49 -11.61
C GLU A 400 -28.82 -18.54 -12.07
N VAL A 401 -28.36 -17.66 -11.17
CA VAL A 401 -27.25 -16.74 -11.44
C VAL A 401 -25.95 -17.48 -11.70
N ALA A 402 -25.66 -18.53 -10.94
CA ALA A 402 -24.46 -19.34 -11.13
C ALA A 402 -24.49 -20.11 -12.46
N VAL A 403 -25.65 -20.66 -12.86
CA VAL A 403 -25.83 -21.30 -14.17
C VAL A 403 -25.59 -20.29 -15.28
N ALA A 404 -26.26 -19.14 -15.24
CA ALA A 404 -26.12 -18.11 -16.26
C ALA A 404 -24.69 -17.53 -16.33
N GLY A 405 -24.01 -17.44 -15.18
CA GLY A 405 -22.61 -17.09 -15.06
C GLY A 405 -21.67 -18.11 -15.70
N THR A 406 -21.90 -19.42 -15.47
CA THR A 406 -21.12 -20.49 -16.13
C THR A 406 -21.37 -20.59 -17.63
N GLU A 407 -22.58 -20.27 -18.10
CA GLU A 407 -22.88 -20.23 -19.53
C GLU A 407 -22.16 -19.10 -20.25
N SER A 408 -22.01 -17.95 -19.57
CA SER A 408 -21.30 -16.77 -20.07
C SER A 408 -19.78 -16.91 -19.97
N PHE A 409 -19.27 -17.52 -18.90
CA PHE A 409 -17.84 -17.71 -18.64
C PHE A 409 -17.47 -19.19 -18.51
N ARG A 410 -17.64 -19.94 -19.60
CA ARG A 410 -17.43 -21.41 -19.64
C ARG A 410 -16.02 -21.84 -19.26
N ASP A 411 -15.02 -21.00 -19.54
CA ASP A 411 -13.60 -21.28 -19.29
C ASP A 411 -13.12 -20.81 -17.90
N SER A 412 -13.97 -20.17 -17.09
CA SER A 412 -13.57 -19.65 -15.77
C SER A 412 -13.73 -20.69 -14.65
N VAL A 413 -12.61 -21.08 -14.04
CA VAL A 413 -12.56 -21.96 -12.87
C VAL A 413 -13.33 -21.39 -11.68
N THR A 414 -13.32 -20.06 -11.48
CA THR A 414 -13.94 -19.43 -10.31
C THR A 414 -15.47 -19.48 -10.41
N MET A 415 -16.04 -19.32 -11.60
CA MET A 415 -17.48 -19.41 -11.82
C MET A 415 -18.00 -20.83 -11.59
N TRP A 416 -17.25 -21.83 -12.04
CA TRP A 416 -17.56 -23.22 -11.74
C TRP A 416 -17.48 -23.51 -10.23
N GLN A 417 -16.48 -22.98 -9.52
CA GLN A 417 -16.41 -23.11 -8.05
C GLN A 417 -17.62 -22.50 -7.36
N MET A 418 -18.03 -21.30 -7.76
CA MET A 418 -19.19 -20.63 -7.17
C MET A 418 -20.48 -21.41 -7.43
N LYS A 419 -20.68 -21.94 -8.64
CA LYS A 419 -21.83 -22.81 -8.96
C LYS A 419 -21.84 -24.06 -8.09
N LEU A 420 -20.69 -24.69 -7.90
CA LEU A 420 -20.57 -25.88 -7.07
C LEU A 420 -20.81 -25.56 -5.60
N GLN A 421 -20.30 -24.44 -5.08
CA GLN A 421 -20.57 -23.98 -3.71
C GLN A 421 -22.07 -23.81 -3.48
N VAL A 422 -22.78 -23.13 -4.39
CA VAL A 422 -24.23 -22.93 -4.31
C VAL A 422 -24.98 -24.26 -4.28
N LEU A 423 -24.55 -25.23 -5.07
CA LEU A 423 -25.18 -26.55 -5.13
C LEU A 423 -24.92 -27.41 -3.90
N ILE A 424 -23.72 -27.29 -3.32
CA ILE A 424 -23.37 -27.91 -2.04
C ILE A 424 -24.30 -27.35 -0.94
N ASP A 425 -24.45 -26.03 -0.89
CA ASP A 425 -25.32 -25.36 0.08
C ASP A 425 -26.82 -25.63 -0.18
N SER A 426 -27.18 -26.05 -1.40
CA SER A 426 -28.56 -26.41 -1.79
C SER A 426 -28.89 -27.90 -1.66
N GLU A 427 -27.95 -28.73 -1.19
CA GLU A 427 -28.08 -30.21 -1.07
C GLU A 427 -28.58 -30.90 -2.36
N SER A 428 -28.23 -30.38 -3.54
CA SER A 428 -28.70 -30.95 -4.81
C SER A 428 -28.01 -32.31 -5.13
N PRO A 429 -28.73 -33.32 -5.63
CA PRO A 429 -28.16 -34.61 -6.00
C PRO A 429 -27.26 -34.55 -7.26
N ASP A 430 -27.39 -33.51 -8.08
CA ASP A 430 -26.74 -33.42 -9.41
C ASP A 430 -25.31 -32.87 -9.36
N VAL A 431 -24.77 -32.62 -8.16
CA VAL A 431 -23.43 -32.06 -7.95
C VAL A 431 -22.34 -32.89 -8.67
N ALA A 432 -22.44 -34.22 -8.66
CA ALA A 432 -21.45 -35.09 -9.29
C ALA A 432 -21.45 -34.99 -10.83
N VAL A 433 -22.60 -34.82 -11.46
CA VAL A 433 -22.73 -34.67 -12.93
C VAL A 433 -22.13 -33.33 -13.36
N LEU A 434 -22.39 -32.28 -12.58
CA LEU A 434 -21.90 -30.93 -12.84
C LEU A 434 -20.39 -30.79 -12.66
N PHE A 435 -19.78 -31.54 -11.74
CA PHE A 435 -18.31 -31.65 -11.68
C PHE A 435 -17.75 -32.27 -12.97
N GLU A 436 -18.38 -33.32 -13.51
CA GLU A 436 -17.94 -33.94 -14.77
C GLU A 436 -18.12 -33.01 -15.98
N GLU A 437 -19.22 -32.25 -16.04
CA GLU A 437 -19.43 -31.20 -17.04
C GLU A 437 -18.38 -30.09 -16.95
N ALA A 438 -18.03 -29.66 -15.72
CA ALA A 438 -17.00 -28.66 -15.50
C ALA A 438 -15.64 -29.12 -16.07
N PHE A 439 -15.26 -30.38 -15.89
CA PHE A 439 -14.02 -30.95 -16.43
C PHE A 439 -14.10 -31.31 -17.92
N ALA A 440 -15.29 -31.37 -18.52
CA ALA A 440 -15.46 -31.47 -19.97
C ALA A 440 -15.13 -30.14 -20.67
N HIS A 441 -15.42 -29.01 -20.01
CA HIS A 441 -15.15 -27.67 -20.53
C HIS A 441 -13.78 -27.12 -20.09
N LEU A 442 -13.36 -27.40 -18.86
CA LEU A 442 -12.09 -26.94 -18.30
C LEU A 442 -11.00 -27.99 -18.48
N LYS A 443 -9.76 -27.54 -18.74
CA LYS A 443 -8.60 -28.43 -18.71
C LYS A 443 -8.38 -28.93 -17.28
N ALA A 444 -8.72 -30.19 -17.04
CA ALA A 444 -8.60 -30.86 -15.74
C ALA A 444 -7.19 -30.80 -15.13
N GLN A 445 -6.16 -30.53 -15.93
CA GLN A 445 -4.77 -30.40 -15.48
C GLN A 445 -4.48 -29.11 -14.69
N ILE A 446 -5.32 -28.07 -14.81
CA ILE A 446 -5.05 -26.72 -14.26
C ILE A 446 -6.01 -26.41 -13.08
N CYS A 447 -7.01 -27.26 -12.85
CA CYS A 447 -8.14 -26.96 -11.96
C CYS A 447 -8.01 -27.64 -10.59
N LEU A 448 -6.86 -27.51 -9.92
CA LEU A 448 -6.64 -28.05 -8.57
C LEU A 448 -7.76 -27.69 -7.58
N PRO A 449 -8.21 -26.42 -7.48
CA PRO A 449 -9.19 -26.10 -6.44
C PRO A 449 -10.60 -26.65 -6.74
N LEU A 450 -10.95 -26.98 -8.00
CA LEU A 450 -12.19 -27.72 -8.29
C LEU A 450 -12.11 -29.18 -7.84
N TRP A 451 -10.98 -29.84 -8.03
CA TRP A 451 -10.77 -31.21 -7.55
C TRP A 451 -10.84 -31.30 -6.02
N ILE A 452 -10.30 -30.29 -5.34
CA ILE A 452 -10.38 -30.17 -3.88
C ILE A 452 -11.83 -30.04 -3.42
N SER A 453 -12.60 -29.12 -4.00
CA SER A 453 -14.01 -28.95 -3.65
C SER A 453 -14.84 -30.20 -3.95
N TRP A 454 -14.52 -30.94 -5.02
CA TRP A 454 -15.21 -32.21 -5.31
C TRP A 454 -14.91 -33.28 -4.25
N ALA A 455 -13.64 -33.38 -3.86
CA ALA A 455 -13.22 -34.33 -2.85
C ALA A 455 -13.86 -34.02 -1.48
N GLU A 456 -13.85 -32.76 -1.06
CA GLU A 456 -14.45 -32.29 0.20
C GLU A 456 -15.96 -32.51 0.23
N TRP A 457 -16.68 -32.22 -0.87
CA TRP A 457 -18.10 -32.56 -0.97
C TRP A 457 -18.35 -34.07 -0.90
N SER A 458 -17.55 -34.86 -1.61
CA SER A 458 -17.73 -36.32 -1.61
C SER A 458 -17.49 -36.95 -0.24
N GLU A 459 -16.58 -36.38 0.57
CA GLU A 459 -16.36 -36.80 1.96
C GLU A 459 -17.61 -36.60 2.83
N GLY A 460 -18.40 -35.56 2.57
CA GLY A 460 -19.64 -35.27 3.30
C GLY A 460 -20.89 -35.99 2.76
N ALA A 461 -20.97 -36.24 1.45
CA ALA A 461 -22.21 -36.66 0.79
C ALA A 461 -22.22 -38.10 0.24
N LYS A 462 -21.05 -38.72 -0.02
CA LYS A 462 -20.94 -40.03 -0.71
C LYS A 462 -20.26 -41.10 0.14
N SER A 463 -20.25 -42.33 -0.39
CA SER A 463 -19.53 -43.45 0.22
C SER A 463 -18.01 -43.22 0.19
N GLN A 464 -17.29 -43.80 1.16
CA GLN A 464 -15.82 -43.67 1.22
C GLN A 464 -15.12 -44.21 -0.04
N GLU A 465 -15.75 -45.12 -0.77
CA GLU A 465 -15.22 -45.70 -2.02
C GLU A 465 -15.31 -44.70 -3.18
N ASP A 466 -16.39 -43.94 -3.26
CA ASP A 466 -16.59 -42.91 -4.28
C ASP A 466 -15.59 -41.76 -4.12
N THR A 467 -15.34 -41.33 -2.87
CA THR A 467 -14.31 -40.32 -2.59
C THR A 467 -12.92 -40.80 -2.99
N GLU A 468 -12.61 -42.08 -2.74
CA GLU A 468 -11.33 -42.67 -3.16
C GLU A 468 -11.18 -42.68 -4.69
N ALA A 469 -12.26 -43.01 -5.41
CA ALA A 469 -12.28 -43.00 -6.87
C ALA A 469 -12.06 -41.57 -7.41
N ILE A 470 -12.64 -40.56 -6.79
CA ILE A 470 -12.44 -39.14 -7.15
C ILE A 470 -10.98 -38.74 -6.96
N PHE A 471 -10.36 -39.05 -5.82
CA PHE A 471 -8.94 -38.75 -5.59
C PHE A 471 -8.03 -39.44 -6.62
N LYS A 472 -8.31 -40.71 -6.95
CA LYS A 472 -7.58 -41.45 -7.99
C LYS A 472 -7.73 -40.81 -9.38
N LYS A 473 -8.95 -40.37 -9.73
CA LYS A 473 -9.24 -39.66 -11.00
C LYS A 473 -8.55 -38.28 -11.03
N ALA A 474 -8.51 -37.58 -9.91
CA ALA A 474 -7.85 -36.29 -9.76
C ALA A 474 -6.33 -36.41 -9.95
N LEU A 475 -5.71 -37.45 -9.38
CA LEU A 475 -4.27 -37.70 -9.49
C LEU A 475 -3.82 -38.13 -10.89
N SER A 476 -4.69 -38.81 -11.65
CA SER A 476 -4.39 -39.14 -13.05
C SER A 476 -4.51 -37.94 -13.98
N ALA A 477 -5.37 -36.98 -13.64
CA ALA A 477 -5.58 -35.75 -14.40
C ALA A 477 -4.53 -34.67 -14.11
N VAL A 478 -4.17 -34.43 -12.85
CA VAL A 478 -3.29 -33.32 -12.43
C VAL A 478 -1.83 -33.75 -12.42
N LYS A 479 -0.97 -33.02 -13.15
CA LYS A 479 0.48 -33.26 -13.24
C LYS A 479 1.27 -32.07 -12.68
N GLY A 480 2.48 -32.32 -12.18
CA GLY A 480 3.39 -31.27 -11.69
C GLY A 480 3.16 -30.92 -10.22
N ALA A 481 3.36 -29.64 -9.86
CA ALA A 481 3.32 -29.16 -8.47
C ALA A 481 1.93 -29.32 -7.81
N ASP A 482 0.85 -29.14 -8.55
CA ASP A 482 -0.52 -29.27 -8.05
C ASP A 482 -0.87 -30.71 -7.63
N SER A 483 -0.19 -31.70 -8.21
CA SER A 483 -0.31 -33.11 -7.81
C SER A 483 0.17 -33.33 -6.37
N VAL A 484 1.11 -32.52 -5.88
CA VAL A 484 1.66 -32.63 -4.52
C VAL A 484 0.61 -32.28 -3.48
N THR A 485 -0.05 -31.13 -3.64
CA THR A 485 -1.13 -30.67 -2.75
C THR A 485 -2.29 -31.67 -2.68
N LEU A 486 -2.61 -32.30 -3.82
CA LEU A 486 -3.66 -33.30 -3.89
C LEU A 486 -3.27 -34.61 -3.17
N LYS A 487 -2.01 -35.05 -3.26
CA LYS A 487 -1.49 -36.21 -2.52
C LYS A 487 -1.53 -35.97 -1.02
N ASP A 488 -1.17 -34.77 -0.58
CA ASP A 488 -1.23 -34.38 0.83
C ASP A 488 -2.66 -34.45 1.36
N LYS A 489 -3.63 -33.92 0.62
CA LYS A 489 -5.05 -33.99 0.99
C LYS A 489 -5.61 -35.42 0.93
N TYR A 490 -5.21 -36.23 -0.04
CA TYR A 490 -5.64 -37.63 -0.14
C TYR A 490 -5.12 -38.47 1.03
N LEU A 491 -3.88 -38.21 1.49
CA LEU A 491 -3.31 -38.87 2.65
C LEU A 491 -4.04 -38.48 3.95
N ASP A 492 -4.35 -37.18 4.11
CA ASP A 492 -5.13 -36.69 5.25
C ASP A 492 -6.53 -37.32 5.29
N TRP A 493 -7.22 -37.40 4.15
CA TRP A 493 -8.53 -38.07 4.04
C TRP A 493 -8.44 -39.57 4.33
N ALA A 494 -7.41 -40.25 3.81
CA ALA A 494 -7.21 -41.68 4.05
C ALA A 494 -7.01 -41.97 5.55
N TYR A 495 -6.29 -41.09 6.24
CA TYR A 495 -6.11 -41.17 7.69
C TYR A 495 -7.42 -40.92 8.45
N ARG A 496 -8.19 -39.88 8.10
CA ARG A 496 -9.48 -39.58 8.76
C ARG A 496 -10.52 -40.69 8.55
N SER A 497 -10.60 -41.26 7.35
CA SER A 497 -11.65 -42.21 6.98
C SER A 497 -11.38 -43.66 7.42
N GLY A 498 -10.11 -44.09 7.43
CA GLY A 498 -9.73 -45.49 7.67
C GLY A 498 -8.49 -45.68 8.54
N GLY A 499 -8.05 -44.61 9.22
CA GLY A 499 -6.89 -44.63 10.10
C GLY A 499 -5.57 -44.94 9.39
N TYR A 500 -4.59 -45.37 10.17
CA TYR A 500 -3.22 -45.60 9.69
C TYR A 500 -3.10 -46.68 8.61
N LYS A 501 -3.96 -47.72 8.62
CA LYS A 501 -3.89 -48.82 7.64
C LYS A 501 -4.19 -48.32 6.23
N LYS A 502 -5.22 -47.48 6.09
CA LYS A 502 -5.62 -46.89 4.81
C LYS A 502 -4.61 -45.84 4.36
N ALA A 503 -4.11 -45.00 5.28
CA ALA A 503 -3.04 -44.04 5.00
C ALA A 503 -1.77 -44.72 4.45
N ARG A 504 -1.34 -45.86 5.03
CA ARG A 504 -0.19 -46.62 4.52
C ARG A 504 -0.44 -47.23 3.13
N ALA A 505 -1.64 -47.76 2.88
CA ALA A 505 -1.99 -48.31 1.57
C ALA A 505 -1.98 -47.22 0.48
N VAL A 506 -2.51 -46.04 0.81
CA VAL A 506 -2.46 -44.85 -0.05
C VAL A 506 -1.03 -44.36 -0.26
N PHE A 507 -0.22 -44.27 0.79
CA PHE A 507 1.19 -43.91 0.64
C PHE A 507 1.93 -44.88 -0.30
N LYS A 508 1.65 -46.19 -0.18
CA LYS A 508 2.25 -47.21 -1.06
C LYS A 508 1.81 -47.06 -2.52
N SER A 509 0.55 -46.70 -2.78
CA SER A 509 0.07 -46.48 -4.15
C SER A 509 0.60 -45.18 -4.76
N LEU A 510 0.83 -44.15 -3.94
CA LEU A 510 1.36 -42.85 -4.39
C LEU A 510 2.88 -42.84 -4.58
N GLN A 511 3.59 -43.84 -4.02
CA GLN A 511 5.05 -43.92 -3.96
C GLN A 511 5.76 -43.84 -5.32
N GLU A 512 5.09 -44.21 -6.41
CA GLU A 512 5.67 -44.17 -7.77
C GLU A 512 5.28 -42.90 -8.54
N SER A 513 4.29 -42.15 -8.04
CA SER A 513 3.81 -40.93 -8.68
C SER A 513 4.65 -39.72 -8.26
N ARG A 514 5.59 -39.28 -9.09
CA ARG A 514 6.37 -38.05 -8.86
C ARG A 514 5.61 -36.80 -9.36
N PRO A 515 5.79 -35.60 -8.78
CA PRO A 515 6.73 -35.20 -7.71
C PRO A 515 6.15 -35.36 -6.27
N PHE A 516 7.02 -35.31 -5.26
CA PHE A 516 6.70 -35.37 -3.82
C PHE A 516 7.03 -34.05 -3.10
N SER A 517 6.44 -33.80 -1.93
CA SER A 517 6.87 -32.77 -0.96
C SER A 517 7.55 -33.40 0.25
N VAL A 518 8.38 -32.62 0.95
CA VAL A 518 8.88 -33.01 2.28
C VAL A 518 7.72 -33.18 3.27
N ASP A 519 6.70 -32.33 3.17
CA ASP A 519 5.54 -32.35 4.05
C ASP A 519 4.70 -33.62 3.89
N PHE A 520 4.62 -34.19 2.68
CA PHE A 520 4.00 -35.50 2.44
C PHE A 520 4.65 -36.60 3.29
N PHE A 521 5.99 -36.60 3.37
CA PHE A 521 6.73 -37.55 4.20
C PHE A 521 6.62 -37.23 5.70
N ARG A 522 6.65 -35.95 6.09
CA ARG A 522 6.45 -35.56 7.49
C ARG A 522 5.07 -35.98 8.01
N LYS A 523 4.02 -35.87 7.19
CA LYS A 523 2.65 -36.28 7.55
C LYS A 523 2.53 -37.78 7.78
N ILE A 524 3.05 -38.62 6.88
CA ILE A 524 2.99 -40.08 7.12
C ILE A 524 3.80 -40.50 8.36
N ILE A 525 4.92 -39.81 8.63
CA ILE A 525 5.70 -40.00 9.86
C ILE A 525 4.87 -39.60 11.08
N GLN A 526 4.15 -38.48 11.04
CA GLN A 526 3.27 -38.05 12.12
C GLN A 526 2.13 -39.06 12.38
N PHE A 527 1.46 -39.52 11.32
CA PHE A 527 0.41 -40.55 11.44
C PHE A 527 0.94 -41.89 11.95
N GLU A 528 2.23 -42.18 11.73
CA GLU A 528 2.89 -43.36 12.26
C GLU A 528 3.24 -43.20 13.75
N LYS A 529 3.57 -41.99 14.20
CA LYS A 529 3.85 -41.65 15.61
C LYS A 529 2.61 -41.65 16.48
N GLU A 530 1.46 -41.29 15.94
CA GLU A 530 0.18 -41.27 16.66
C GLU A 530 -0.37 -42.68 16.98
N GLN A 531 0.31 -43.74 16.55
CA GLN A 531 -0.08 -45.12 16.86
C GLN A 531 0.38 -45.56 18.24
N GLU A 532 -0.49 -46.25 18.97
CA GLU A 532 -0.18 -46.87 20.27
C GLU A 532 0.97 -47.89 20.21
N SER A 533 1.24 -48.48 19.04
CA SER A 533 2.35 -49.42 18.80
C SER A 533 3.19 -48.99 17.60
N CYS A 534 3.82 -47.83 17.71
CA CYS A 534 4.71 -47.32 16.67
C CYS A 534 5.88 -48.29 16.42
N LYS A 535 6.02 -48.75 15.17
CA LYS A 535 7.11 -49.63 14.76
C LYS A 535 8.23 -48.79 14.17
N MET A 536 9.35 -48.71 14.88
CA MET A 536 10.55 -47.99 14.43
C MET A 536 11.04 -48.40 13.03
N VAL A 537 10.75 -49.64 12.59
CA VAL A 537 11.07 -50.12 11.24
C VAL A 537 10.39 -49.29 10.15
N ASN A 538 9.12 -48.93 10.36
CA ASN A 538 8.35 -48.14 9.39
C ASN A 538 8.83 -46.68 9.38
N LEU A 539 9.09 -46.11 10.56
CA LEU A 539 9.64 -44.76 10.69
C LEU A 539 10.98 -44.65 9.97
N ARG A 540 11.91 -45.58 10.21
CA ARG A 540 13.20 -45.64 9.50
C ARG A 540 13.02 -45.69 7.99
N GLU A 541 12.10 -46.52 7.51
CA GLU A 541 11.83 -46.62 6.08
C GLU A 541 11.32 -45.28 5.49
N TYR A 542 10.41 -44.57 6.18
CA TYR A 542 9.92 -43.28 5.73
C TYR A 542 11.00 -42.19 5.76
N TYR A 543 11.79 -42.11 6.83
CA TYR A 543 12.92 -41.18 6.93
C TYR A 543 13.98 -41.47 5.85
N GLU A 544 14.41 -42.72 5.68
CA GLU A 544 15.40 -43.08 4.66
C GLU A 544 14.92 -42.76 3.23
N ARG A 545 13.61 -42.90 2.96
CA ARG A 545 13.03 -42.53 1.66
C ARG A 545 12.96 -41.02 1.47
N ALA A 546 12.55 -40.27 2.49
CA ALA A 546 12.54 -38.81 2.44
C ALA A 546 13.96 -38.25 2.25
N LEU A 547 14.96 -38.84 2.91
CA LEU A 547 16.37 -38.46 2.81
C LEU A 547 16.99 -38.78 1.44
N ARG A 548 16.52 -39.82 0.74
CA ARG A 548 16.96 -40.10 -0.64
C ARG A 548 16.55 -39.00 -1.62
N GLU A 549 15.38 -38.40 -1.42
CA GLU A 549 14.84 -37.39 -2.34
C GLU A 549 15.21 -35.95 -1.91
N PHE A 550 15.24 -35.66 -0.60
CA PHE A 550 15.42 -34.29 -0.07
C PHE A 550 16.66 -34.10 0.81
N GLY A 551 17.46 -35.14 1.01
CA GLY A 551 18.60 -35.11 1.93
C GLY A 551 19.73 -34.15 1.55
N SER A 552 19.72 -33.59 0.34
CA SER A 552 20.69 -32.56 -0.09
C SER A 552 20.25 -31.13 0.26
N VAL A 553 18.97 -30.91 0.56
CA VAL A 553 18.39 -29.56 0.74
C VAL A 553 17.88 -29.34 2.17
N ASP A 554 17.18 -30.33 2.75
CA ASP A 554 16.48 -30.16 4.03
C ASP A 554 17.34 -30.64 5.22
N SER A 555 17.89 -29.68 5.97
CA SER A 555 18.66 -29.93 7.20
C SER A 555 17.81 -30.43 8.38
N ASP A 556 16.52 -30.07 8.41
CA ASP A 556 15.62 -30.39 9.52
C ASP A 556 15.20 -31.85 9.49
N LEU A 557 15.02 -32.41 8.29
CA LEU A 557 14.70 -33.83 8.13
C LEU A 557 15.77 -34.76 8.73
N TRP A 558 17.06 -34.41 8.61
CA TRP A 558 18.15 -35.15 9.24
C TRP A 558 18.12 -35.01 10.77
N MET A 559 17.83 -33.83 11.29
CA MET A 559 17.72 -33.59 12.74
C MET A 559 16.54 -34.33 13.35
N ASP A 560 15.38 -34.32 12.68
CA ASP A 560 14.19 -35.04 13.10
C ASP A 560 14.45 -36.55 13.15
N TYR A 561 15.22 -37.08 12.20
CA TYR A 561 15.57 -38.51 12.21
C TYR A 561 16.50 -38.87 13.39
N ILE A 562 17.49 -38.02 13.70
CA ILE A 562 18.37 -38.23 14.86
C ILE A 562 17.58 -38.16 16.17
N LYS A 563 16.68 -37.18 16.32
CA LYS A 563 15.81 -37.06 17.50
C LYS A 563 14.93 -38.29 17.67
N GLU A 564 14.42 -38.85 16.58
CA GLU A 564 13.55 -40.02 16.64
C GLU A 564 14.32 -41.29 17.08
N GLU A 565 15.55 -41.49 16.59
CA GLU A 565 16.40 -42.62 17.01
C GLU A 565 16.86 -42.53 18.48
N LEU A 566 16.88 -41.32 19.05
CA LEU A 566 17.20 -41.08 20.46
C LEU A 566 15.99 -41.21 21.39
N ASN A 567 14.82 -40.75 20.96
CA ASN A 567 13.64 -40.64 21.82
C ASN A 567 12.69 -41.86 21.75
N HIS A 568 12.71 -42.62 20.67
CA HIS A 568 11.78 -43.74 20.49
C HIS A 568 12.18 -44.96 21.34
N PRO A 569 11.25 -45.67 22.03
CA PRO A 569 11.56 -46.82 22.90
C PRO A 569 12.29 -47.99 22.20
N LEU A 570 12.13 -48.10 20.89
CA LEU A 570 12.79 -49.09 20.01
C LEU A 570 13.86 -48.47 19.10
N GLY A 571 14.27 -47.23 19.38
CA GLY A 571 15.34 -46.51 18.69
C GLY A 571 16.70 -47.15 18.92
N ARG A 572 17.66 -46.87 18.03
CA ARG A 572 19.05 -47.31 18.17
C ARG A 572 19.96 -46.08 18.20
N PRO A 573 20.34 -45.59 19.39
CA PRO A 573 21.25 -44.45 19.54
C PRO A 573 22.59 -44.65 18.81
N GLU A 574 23.04 -45.90 18.65
CA GLU A 574 24.25 -46.28 17.90
C GLU A 574 24.23 -45.81 16.43
N ASN A 575 23.04 -45.71 15.82
CA ASN A 575 22.90 -45.27 14.44
C ASN A 575 23.03 -43.74 14.27
N CYS A 576 22.88 -42.96 15.36
CA CYS A 576 22.87 -41.49 15.28
C CYS A 576 24.19 -40.94 14.74
N GLY A 577 25.33 -41.53 15.13
CA GLY A 577 26.64 -41.13 14.61
C GLY A 577 26.78 -41.39 13.10
N GLN A 578 26.21 -42.48 12.61
CA GLN A 578 26.20 -42.81 11.18
C GLN A 578 25.28 -41.87 10.39
N ILE A 579 24.12 -41.51 10.95
CA ILE A 579 23.16 -40.58 10.35
C ILE A 579 23.77 -39.16 10.28
N TYR A 580 24.42 -38.70 11.35
CA TYR A 580 25.12 -37.41 11.39
C TYR A 580 26.21 -37.32 10.31
N TRP A 581 27.03 -38.36 10.19
CA TRP A 581 28.07 -38.39 9.17
C TRP A 581 27.51 -38.39 7.74
N ARG A 582 26.41 -39.11 7.51
CA ARG A 582 25.70 -39.10 6.23
C ARG A 582 25.10 -37.72 5.91
N ALA A 583 24.51 -37.04 6.89
CA ALA A 583 23.98 -35.69 6.73
C ALA A 583 25.08 -34.70 6.31
N MET A 584 26.23 -34.75 6.98
CA MET A 584 27.38 -33.89 6.68
C MET A 584 27.95 -34.12 5.25
N LYS A 585 27.82 -35.35 4.72
CA LYS A 585 28.26 -35.70 3.38
C LYS A 585 27.24 -35.32 2.28
N MET A 586 25.95 -35.31 2.61
CA MET A 586 24.86 -35.09 1.65
C MET A 586 24.42 -33.62 1.57
N LEU A 587 24.45 -32.88 2.68
CA LEU A 587 24.08 -31.46 2.74
C LEU A 587 25.19 -30.59 2.13
N GLN A 588 24.81 -29.56 1.38
CA GLN A 588 25.74 -28.62 0.73
C GLN A 588 25.52 -27.18 1.22
N GLY A 589 26.61 -26.41 1.31
CA GLY A 589 26.56 -24.97 1.61
C GLY A 589 25.97 -24.62 2.97
N GLU A 590 25.12 -23.59 3.01
CA GLU A 590 24.51 -23.03 4.22
C GLU A 590 23.68 -24.07 5.02
N SER A 591 23.06 -25.05 4.35
CA SER A 591 22.28 -26.11 5.01
C SER A 591 23.14 -27.05 5.87
N ALA A 592 24.42 -27.24 5.52
CA ALA A 592 25.35 -28.04 6.32
C ALA A 592 25.80 -27.30 7.59
N GLU A 593 26.06 -25.99 7.47
CA GLU A 593 26.43 -25.14 8.62
C GLU A 593 25.26 -25.02 9.61
N ALA A 594 24.04 -24.83 9.10
CA ALA A 594 22.82 -24.80 9.91
C ALA A 594 22.58 -26.14 10.63
N PHE A 595 22.82 -27.27 9.97
CA PHE A 595 22.70 -28.60 10.58
C PHE A 595 23.70 -28.80 11.73
N VAL A 596 24.98 -28.42 11.53
CA VAL A 596 26.01 -28.54 12.58
C VAL A 596 25.68 -27.66 13.79
N ALA A 597 25.23 -26.43 13.56
CA ALA A 597 24.80 -25.54 14.63
C ALA A 597 23.59 -26.10 15.41
N LYS A 598 22.56 -26.62 14.72
CA LYS A 598 21.38 -27.23 15.34
C LYS A 598 21.73 -28.48 16.13
N HIS A 599 22.62 -29.32 15.62
CA HIS A 599 23.08 -30.51 16.32
C HIS A 599 23.90 -30.17 17.57
N ALA A 600 24.77 -29.16 17.49
CA ALA A 600 25.53 -28.67 18.64
C ALA A 600 24.63 -28.11 19.74
N MET A 601 23.58 -27.35 19.38
CA MET A 601 22.58 -26.86 20.35
C MET A 601 21.80 -27.99 21.02
N HIS A 602 21.44 -29.03 20.26
CA HIS A 602 20.74 -30.21 20.80
C HIS A 602 21.63 -31.00 21.77
N GLN A 603 22.92 -31.17 21.48
CA GLN A 603 23.87 -31.80 22.39
C GLN A 603 24.15 -30.96 23.65
N ALA A 604 24.07 -29.64 23.54
CA ALA A 604 24.22 -28.73 24.67
C ALA A 604 22.95 -28.61 25.56
N GLY A 605 21.85 -29.27 25.20
CA GLY A 605 20.60 -29.27 25.98
C GLY A 605 19.79 -27.96 25.90
N HIS A 606 20.01 -27.15 24.87
CA HIS A 606 19.36 -25.84 24.71
C HIS A 606 18.13 -25.82 23.79
N LEU A 607 17.54 -26.98 23.49
CA LEU A 607 16.29 -27.13 22.74
C LEU A 607 15.37 -28.16 23.38
#